data_AF-A0A943IZ60-F1
#
_entry.id   AF-A0A943IZ60-F1
#
_cell.length_a   1.000
_cell.length_b   1.000
_cell.length_c   1.000
_cell.angle_alpha   90.00
_cell.angle_beta   90.00
_cell.angle_gamma   90.00
#
_symmetry.space_group_name_H-M   'P 1'
#
loop_
_entity.id
_entity.type
_entity.pdbx_description
1 polymer ?
#
loop_
_entity_poly.entity_id
_entity_poly.type
_entity_poly.pdbx_seq_one_letter_code
_entity_poly.pdbx_strand_id
1 'polypeptide(L)'
;MRKRRTDFLNDYVANQYPIEKFKELIFITLDIVENFLLTLECGYNYNSSSIASYGEKYGSSQRNTNSKIESIIIKNMKDEEKMSNFLNCYFSAYSTLNKDEKDIFDATFVDRLTDQEIIGKYKTYSKHITQVRKSAIIKFCLKSGLDKFVDLIK
;
A
#
# COMPACT_ATOMS: atom_id res chain seq x y z
N MET A 1 -24.30 -14.27 -29.18
CA MET A 1 -23.47 -13.13 -29.66
C MET A 1 -21.99 -13.53 -29.59
N ARG A 2 -21.23 -13.45 -30.69
CA ARG A 2 -19.77 -13.70 -30.69
C ARG A 2 -19.06 -12.56 -29.96
N LYS A 3 -18.40 -12.83 -28.82
CA LYS A 3 -17.52 -11.85 -28.18
C LYS A 3 -16.36 -11.51 -29.14
N ARG A 4 -15.99 -10.23 -29.23
CA ARG A 4 -14.81 -9.82 -29.99
C ARG A 4 -13.56 -10.44 -29.33
N ARG A 5 -12.59 -10.86 -30.14
CA ARG A 5 -11.42 -11.64 -29.71
C ARG A 5 -10.61 -10.94 -28.60
N THR A 6 -10.59 -9.60 -28.63
CA THR A 6 -9.95 -8.73 -27.62
C THR A 6 -10.63 -8.79 -26.26
N ASP A 7 -11.98 -8.79 -26.23
CA ASP A 7 -12.75 -8.83 -24.99
C ASP A 7 -12.61 -10.20 -24.31
N PHE A 8 -12.51 -11.27 -25.11
CA PHE A 8 -12.26 -12.62 -24.61
C PHE A 8 -10.87 -12.76 -23.98
N LEU A 9 -9.83 -12.21 -24.60
CA LEU A 9 -8.47 -12.23 -24.07
C LEU A 9 -8.35 -11.43 -22.77
N ASN A 10 -8.98 -10.25 -22.70
CA ASN A 10 -9.00 -9.44 -21.48
C ASN A 10 -9.74 -10.14 -20.33
N ASP A 11 -10.91 -10.74 -20.60
CA ASP A 11 -11.64 -11.53 -19.60
C ASP A 11 -10.84 -12.75 -19.12
N TYR A 12 -10.16 -13.45 -20.04
CA TYR A 12 -9.33 -14.61 -19.71
C TYR A 12 -8.15 -14.25 -18.81
N VAL A 13 -7.42 -13.19 -19.16
CA VAL A 13 -6.27 -12.69 -18.37
C VAL A 13 -6.74 -12.19 -17.00
N ALA A 14 -7.84 -11.44 -16.93
CA ALA A 14 -8.37 -10.94 -15.67
C ALA A 14 -8.83 -12.06 -14.72
N ASN A 15 -9.33 -13.19 -15.26
CA ASN A 15 -9.75 -14.34 -14.47
C ASN A 15 -8.57 -15.18 -13.94
N GLN A 16 -7.34 -14.96 -14.42
CA GLN A 16 -6.16 -15.63 -13.85
C GLN A 16 -5.70 -15.00 -12.53
N TYR A 17 -6.16 -13.79 -12.22
CA TYR A 17 -5.82 -13.10 -10.99
C TYR A 17 -6.86 -13.39 -9.88
N PRO A 18 -6.41 -13.65 -8.64
CA PRO A 18 -7.29 -13.89 -7.51
C PRO A 18 -7.88 -12.55 -6.99
N ILE A 19 -8.85 -12.00 -7.72
CA ILE A 19 -9.43 -10.67 -7.48
C ILE A 19 -9.94 -10.49 -6.04
N GLU A 20 -10.61 -11.49 -5.46
CA GLU A 20 -11.13 -11.38 -4.09
C GLU A 20 -10.00 -11.28 -3.06
N LYS A 21 -8.92 -12.06 -3.22
CA LYS A 21 -7.74 -11.96 -2.35
C LYS A 21 -7.05 -10.61 -2.49
N PHE A 22 -6.94 -10.09 -3.71
CA PHE A 22 -6.40 -8.76 -3.95
C PHE A 22 -7.27 -7.66 -3.32
N LYS A 23 -8.59 -7.80 -3.39
CA LYS A 23 -9.52 -6.88 -2.75
C LYS A 23 -9.33 -6.83 -1.23
N GLU A 24 -9.20 -8.00 -0.59
CA GLU A 24 -8.90 -8.10 0.85
C GLU A 24 -7.56 -7.45 1.20
N LEU A 25 -6.50 -7.73 0.42
CA LEU A 25 -5.20 -7.12 0.62
C LEU A 25 -5.22 -5.60 0.46
N ILE A 26 -5.99 -5.06 -0.47
CA ILE A 26 -6.13 -3.61 -0.65
C ILE A 26 -6.74 -2.98 0.60
N PHE A 27 -7.79 -3.57 1.19
CA PHE A 27 -8.37 -3.06 2.43
C PHE A 27 -7.36 -3.04 3.58
N ILE A 28 -6.65 -4.16 3.78
CA ILE A 28 -5.59 -4.24 4.81
C ILE A 28 -4.50 -3.20 4.54
N THR A 29 -4.12 -3.02 3.27
CA THR A 29 -3.08 -2.05 2.88
C THR A 29 -3.52 -0.62 3.17
N LEU A 30 -4.79 -0.27 2.94
CA LEU A 30 -5.33 1.05 3.26
C LEU A 30 -5.28 1.33 4.76
N ASP A 31 -5.67 0.36 5.59
CA ASP A 31 -5.59 0.50 7.04
C ASP A 31 -4.13 0.67 7.51
N ILE A 32 -3.18 -0.03 6.89
CA ILE A 32 -1.74 0.14 7.16
C ILE A 32 -1.24 1.53 6.73
N VAL A 33 -1.65 2.00 5.55
CA VAL A 33 -1.28 3.32 5.02
C VAL A 33 -1.76 4.42 5.94
N GLU A 34 -3.02 4.36 6.40
CA GLU A 34 -3.57 5.32 7.35
C GLU A 34 -2.77 5.33 8.66
N ASN A 35 -2.45 4.15 9.21
CA ASN A 35 -1.62 4.03 10.41
C ASN A 35 -0.20 4.57 10.22
N PHE A 36 0.43 4.32 9.06
CA PHE A 36 1.76 4.82 8.77
C PHE A 36 1.78 6.34 8.56
N LEU A 37 0.75 6.91 7.92
CA LEU A 37 0.59 8.36 7.82
C LEU A 37 0.45 8.99 9.20
N LEU A 38 -0.41 8.43 10.06
CA LEU A 38 -0.55 8.88 11.45
C LEU A 38 0.76 8.75 12.24
N THR A 39 1.49 7.65 12.07
CA THR A 39 2.76 7.40 12.78
C THR A 39 3.88 8.35 12.33
N LEU A 40 3.90 8.74 11.05
CA LEU A 40 4.88 9.68 10.51
C LEU A 40 4.50 11.15 10.77
N GLU A 41 3.22 11.50 10.76
CA GLU A 41 2.73 12.85 11.12
C GLU A 41 2.79 13.11 12.63
N CYS A 42 2.35 12.14 13.43
CA CYS A 42 2.66 12.07 14.86
C CYS A 42 4.03 11.44 15.03
N GLY A 43 5.08 12.06 14.46
CA GLY A 43 6.46 11.69 14.72
C GLY A 43 6.58 11.41 16.22
N TYR A 44 6.92 10.18 16.58
CA TYR A 44 7.10 9.79 17.97
C TYR A 44 8.18 10.71 18.52
N ASN A 45 7.75 11.80 19.17
CA ASN A 45 8.55 12.69 19.99
C ASN A 45 8.98 11.90 21.23
N TYR A 46 9.78 10.85 21.04
CA TYR A 46 10.78 10.52 22.04
C TYR A 46 11.81 11.64 21.98
N ASN A 47 11.46 12.77 22.59
CA ASN A 47 12.41 13.70 23.18
C ASN A 47 13.15 12.94 24.29
N SER A 48 13.99 11.98 23.92
CA SER A 48 15.10 11.59 24.76
C SER A 48 16.12 12.71 24.64
N SER A 49 15.92 13.77 25.42
CA SER A 49 16.93 14.80 25.71
C SER A 49 18.18 14.23 26.40
N SER A 50 18.32 12.90 26.47
CA SER A 50 19.52 12.22 26.92
C SER A 50 20.45 11.98 25.73
N ILE A 51 20.99 13.08 25.18
CA ILE A 51 22.25 13.00 24.44
C ILE A 51 23.26 12.39 25.40
N ALA A 52 23.75 11.19 25.08
CA ALA A 52 24.73 10.50 25.90
C ALA A 52 25.96 11.41 26.08
N SER A 53 26.22 11.82 27.32
CA SER A 53 27.46 12.49 27.68
C SER A 53 28.59 11.47 27.55
N TYR A 54 29.35 11.58 26.47
CA TYR A 54 30.58 10.82 26.26
C TYR A 54 31.64 11.34 27.23
N GLY A 55 31.69 10.76 28.44
CA GLY A 55 32.83 10.94 29.31
C GLY A 55 34.05 10.26 28.68
N GLU A 56 34.99 11.04 28.18
CA GLU A 56 36.29 10.54 27.73
C GLU A 56 36.97 9.77 28.87
N LYS A 57 37.12 8.46 28.71
CA LYS A 57 37.99 7.65 29.57
C LYS A 57 39.15 7.15 28.73
N TYR A 58 40.32 7.75 28.97
CA TYR A 58 41.61 7.25 28.51
C TYR A 58 41.92 5.93 29.25
N GLY A 59 41.91 4.81 28.53
CA GLY A 59 42.26 3.50 29.11
C GLY A 59 41.85 2.32 28.24
N SER A 60 42.83 1.49 27.90
CA SER A 60 42.80 0.36 26.96
C SER A 60 41.67 -0.65 27.15
N SER A 61 40.71 -0.68 26.22
CA SER A 61 40.01 -1.85 25.66
C SER A 61 38.85 -1.35 24.79
N GLN A 62 39.02 -1.33 23.46
CA GLN A 62 37.93 -1.05 22.52
C GLN A 62 36.90 -2.20 22.57
N ARG A 63 35.94 -2.13 23.48
CA ARG A 63 34.68 -2.86 23.34
C ARG A 63 33.74 -1.95 22.56
N ASN A 64 33.08 -2.47 21.52
CA ASN A 64 32.06 -1.73 20.75
C ASN A 64 31.00 -1.17 21.71
N THR A 65 31.06 0.13 21.98
CA THR A 65 30.09 0.87 22.79
C THR A 65 28.96 1.35 21.89
N ASN A 66 28.23 0.45 21.22
CA ASN A 66 26.95 0.86 20.65
C ASN A 66 25.97 0.94 21.82
N SER A 67 25.65 2.18 22.23
CA SER A 67 24.66 2.42 23.26
C SER A 67 23.34 1.75 22.87
N LYS A 68 22.66 1.07 23.81
CA LYS A 68 21.32 0.51 23.55
C LYS A 68 20.38 1.57 22.97
N ILE A 69 20.58 2.84 23.35
CA ILE A 69 19.84 4.00 22.86
C ILE A 69 20.16 4.27 21.39
N GLU A 70 21.44 4.27 20.98
CA GLU A 70 21.82 4.44 19.57
C GLU A 70 21.29 3.30 18.70
N SER A 71 21.32 2.07 19.20
CA SER A 71 20.74 0.93 18.49
C SER A 71 19.23 1.04 18.33
N ILE A 72 18.52 1.62 19.31
CA ILE A 72 17.07 1.90 19.23
C ILE A 72 16.81 3.03 18.24
N ILE A 73 17.57 4.13 18.30
CA ILE A 73 17.44 5.26 17.36
C ILE A 73 17.66 4.80 15.92
N ILE A 74 18.71 4.01 15.66
CA ILE A 74 19.01 3.48 14.33
C ILE A 74 17.91 2.54 13.83
N LYS A 75 17.32 1.72 14.71
CA LYS A 75 16.18 0.85 14.35
C LYS A 75 14.95 1.68 13.99
N ASN A 76 14.60 2.67 14.81
CA ASN A 76 13.47 3.56 14.56
C ASN A 76 13.63 4.31 13.23
N MET A 77 14.81 4.88 12.95
CA MET A 77 15.10 5.55 11.67
C MET A 77 14.96 4.60 10.47
N LYS A 78 15.44 3.35 10.59
CA LYS A 78 15.29 2.34 9.54
C LYS A 78 13.84 1.93 9.32
N ASP A 79 13.02 1.93 10.37
CA ASP A 79 11.62 1.55 10.28
C ASP A 79 10.77 2.70 9.70
N GLU A 80 11.08 3.96 10.04
CA GLU A 80 10.51 5.15 9.39
C GLU A 80 10.83 5.20 7.89
N GLU A 81 12.08 4.87 7.50
CA GLU A 81 12.48 4.81 6.09
C GLU A 81 11.70 3.72 5.33
N LYS A 82 11.48 2.56 5.94
CA LYS A 82 10.64 1.49 5.35
C LYS A 82 9.17 1.91 5.24
N MET A 83 8.63 2.59 6.25
CA MET A 83 7.26 3.10 6.22
C MET A 83 7.09 4.12 5.09
N SER A 84 8.02 5.07 4.97
CA SER A 84 8.04 6.06 3.89
C SER A 84 8.18 5.40 2.51
N ASN A 85 9.07 4.42 2.37
CA ASN A 85 9.20 3.65 1.14
C ASN A 85 7.93 2.88 0.78
N PHE A 86 7.23 2.30 1.76
CA PHE A 86 5.95 1.64 1.55
C PHE A 86 4.87 2.62 1.08
N LEU A 87 4.77 3.80 1.70
CA LEU A 87 3.86 4.86 1.27
C LEU A 87 4.19 5.34 -0.16
N ASN A 88 5.47 5.49 -0.50
CA ASN A 88 5.88 5.85 -1.85
C ASN A 88 5.48 4.78 -2.88
N CYS A 89 5.61 3.49 -2.54
CA CYS A 89 5.11 2.39 -3.37
C CYS A 89 3.58 2.45 -3.53
N TYR A 90 2.86 2.76 -2.46
CA TYR A 90 1.40 2.93 -2.49
C TYR A 90 0.98 4.10 -3.41
N PHE A 91 1.52 5.30 -3.19
CA PHE A 91 1.16 6.48 -3.98
C PHE A 91 1.60 6.37 -5.44
N SER A 92 2.77 5.77 -5.70
CA SER A 92 3.20 5.48 -7.06
C SER A 92 2.28 4.48 -7.75
N ALA A 93 1.85 3.41 -7.06
CA ALA A 93 0.86 2.48 -7.60
C ALA A 93 -0.47 3.15 -7.90
N TYR A 94 -1.00 3.95 -6.95
CA TYR A 94 -2.22 4.71 -7.16
C TYR A 94 -2.12 5.70 -8.32
N SER A 95 -0.98 6.38 -8.48
CA SER A 95 -0.77 7.34 -9.56
C SER A 95 -0.90 6.73 -10.97
N THR A 96 -0.60 5.44 -11.12
CA THR A 96 -0.70 4.73 -12.41
C THR A 96 -2.14 4.43 -12.86
N LEU A 97 -3.11 4.57 -11.97
CA LEU A 97 -4.52 4.39 -12.29
C LEU A 97 -5.04 5.56 -13.15
N ASN A 98 -5.87 5.23 -14.13
CA ASN A 98 -6.59 6.23 -14.92
C ASN A 98 -7.62 6.98 -14.06
N LYS A 99 -8.11 8.13 -14.52
CA LYS A 99 -9.09 8.93 -13.77
C LYS A 99 -10.34 8.12 -13.37
N ASP A 100 -10.94 7.41 -14.34
CA ASP A 100 -12.11 6.56 -14.07
C ASP A 100 -11.80 5.39 -13.12
N GLU A 101 -10.58 4.86 -13.20
CA GLU A 101 -10.11 3.80 -12.31
C GLU A 101 -9.91 4.32 -10.88
N LYS A 102 -9.36 5.52 -10.72
CA LYS A 102 -9.20 6.21 -9.42
C LYS A 102 -10.55 6.51 -8.80
N ASP A 103 -11.46 7.10 -9.57
CA ASP A 103 -12.80 7.46 -9.12
C ASP A 103 -13.56 6.22 -8.60
N ILE A 104 -13.51 5.10 -9.33
CA ILE A 104 -14.14 3.84 -8.91
C ILE A 104 -13.37 3.18 -7.76
N PHE A 105 -12.04 3.29 -7.74
CA PHE A 105 -11.21 2.75 -6.66
C PHE A 105 -11.50 3.46 -5.34
N ASP A 106 -11.51 4.78 -5.32
CA ASP A 106 -11.80 5.59 -4.13
C ASP A 106 -13.22 5.31 -3.65
N ALA A 107 -14.19 5.32 -4.56
CA ALA A 107 -15.58 4.99 -4.22
C ALA A 107 -15.74 3.58 -3.63
N THR A 108 -14.95 2.60 -4.08
CA THR A 108 -15.05 1.21 -3.62
C THR A 108 -14.29 0.95 -2.33
N PHE A 109 -13.08 1.50 -2.18
CA PHE A 109 -12.15 1.12 -1.13
C PHE A 109 -11.98 2.18 -0.04
N VAL A 110 -12.01 3.47 -0.42
CA VAL A 110 -11.88 4.60 0.53
C VAL A 110 -13.26 4.95 1.10
N ASP A 111 -14.22 5.26 0.23
CA ASP A 111 -15.59 5.63 0.64
C ASP A 111 -16.44 4.40 1.04
N ARG A 112 -15.99 3.19 0.68
CA ARG A 112 -16.68 1.91 0.93
C ARG A 112 -18.14 1.89 0.45
N LEU A 113 -18.42 2.55 -0.69
CA LEU A 113 -19.77 2.63 -1.27
C LEU A 113 -20.22 1.30 -1.85
N THR A 114 -21.52 1.07 -1.79
CA THR A 114 -22.18 -0.06 -2.45
C THR A 114 -22.21 0.12 -3.96
N ASP A 115 -22.33 -0.99 -4.70
CA ASP A 115 -22.43 -0.95 -6.16
C ASP A 115 -23.58 -0.06 -6.67
N GLN A 116 -24.69 -0.01 -5.92
CA GLN A 116 -25.84 0.84 -6.26
C GLN A 116 -25.54 2.33 -6.11
N GLU A 117 -24.82 2.72 -5.07
CA GLU A 117 -24.41 4.11 -4.84
C GLU A 117 -23.38 4.56 -5.88
N ILE A 118 -22.45 3.68 -6.26
CA ILE A 118 -21.47 3.97 -7.32
C ILE A 118 -22.18 4.15 -8.66
N ILE A 119 -23.15 3.30 -8.99
CA ILE A 119 -24.00 3.45 -10.18
C ILE A 119 -24.71 4.80 -10.17
N GLY A 120 -25.28 5.20 -9.03
CA GLY A 120 -25.96 6.48 -8.88
C GLY A 120 -25.03 7.68 -9.04
N LYS A 121 -23.85 7.64 -8.41
CA LYS A 121 -22.86 8.74 -8.37
C LYS A 121 -22.22 8.97 -9.74
N TYR A 122 -21.84 7.89 -10.44
CA TYR A 122 -21.11 7.96 -11.71
C TYR A 122 -22.00 7.79 -12.95
N LYS A 123 -23.30 7.53 -12.78
CA LYS A 123 -24.26 7.29 -13.88
C LYS A 123 -23.78 6.21 -14.87
N THR A 124 -23.14 5.17 -14.36
CA THR A 124 -22.60 4.05 -15.15
C THR A 124 -23.38 2.77 -14.91
N TYR A 125 -23.16 1.75 -15.74
CA TYR A 125 -23.83 0.45 -15.61
C TYR A 125 -22.94 -0.57 -14.88
N SER A 126 -23.57 -1.49 -14.13
CA SER A 126 -22.91 -2.48 -13.27
C SER A 126 -21.73 -3.20 -13.95
N LYS A 127 -21.92 -3.67 -15.20
CA LYS A 127 -20.87 -4.38 -15.94
C LYS A 127 -19.62 -3.52 -16.18
N HIS A 128 -19.78 -2.23 -16.45
CA HIS A 128 -18.66 -1.31 -16.63
C HIS A 128 -17.90 -1.12 -15.32
N ILE A 129 -18.63 -0.91 -14.22
CA ILE A 129 -18.03 -0.76 -12.88
C ILE A 129 -17.23 -2.01 -12.53
N THR A 130 -17.78 -3.21 -12.73
CA THR A 130 -17.05 -4.46 -12.45
C THR A 130 -15.78 -4.55 -13.29
N GLN A 131 -15.82 -4.16 -14.56
CA GLN A 131 -14.66 -4.21 -15.44
C GLN A 131 -13.57 -3.22 -15.02
N VAL A 132 -13.95 -1.96 -14.77
CA VAL A 132 -13.01 -0.90 -14.36
C VAL A 132 -12.44 -1.21 -12.98
N ARG A 133 -13.27 -1.66 -12.03
CA ARG A 133 -12.83 -2.09 -10.69
C ARG A 133 -11.82 -3.23 -10.77
N LYS A 134 -12.08 -4.26 -11.57
CA LYS A 134 -11.12 -5.36 -11.78
C LYS A 134 -9.80 -4.86 -12.36
N SER A 135 -9.86 -4.00 -13.38
CA SER A 135 -8.67 -3.38 -13.98
C SER A 135 -7.86 -2.61 -12.94
N ALA A 136 -8.53 -1.78 -12.13
CA ALA A 136 -7.89 -0.97 -11.09
C ALA A 136 -7.22 -1.85 -10.03
N ILE A 137 -7.91 -2.89 -9.53
CA ILE A 137 -7.37 -3.84 -8.54
C ILE A 137 -6.10 -4.51 -9.08
N ILE A 138 -6.14 -5.05 -10.29
CA ILE A 138 -4.98 -5.76 -10.87
C ILE A 138 -3.79 -4.82 -11.03
N LYS A 139 -4.01 -3.65 -11.65
CA LYS A 139 -2.93 -2.66 -11.86
C LYS A 139 -2.32 -2.20 -10.55
N PHE A 140 -3.16 -1.90 -9.58
CA PHE A 140 -2.73 -1.46 -8.26
C PHE A 140 -1.90 -2.53 -7.55
N CYS A 141 -2.39 -3.78 -7.49
CA CYS A 141 -1.69 -4.88 -6.83
C CYS A 141 -0.35 -5.23 -7.49
N LEU A 142 -0.30 -5.24 -8.83
CA LEU A 142 0.95 -5.49 -9.56
C LEU A 142 1.98 -4.39 -9.35
N LYS A 143 1.55 -3.12 -9.32
CA LYS A 143 2.47 -1.99 -9.20
C LYS A 143 2.98 -1.78 -7.76
N SER A 144 2.13 -2.05 -6.78
CA SER A 144 2.49 -2.01 -5.35
C SER A 144 3.31 -3.21 -4.91
N GLY A 145 3.33 -4.30 -5.70
CA GLY A 145 4.02 -5.54 -5.34
C GLY A 145 3.23 -6.43 -4.37
N LEU A 146 1.93 -6.16 -4.20
CA LEU A 146 1.02 -6.97 -3.37
C LEU A 146 0.74 -8.35 -3.99
N ASP A 147 0.94 -8.48 -5.30
CA ASP A 147 0.87 -9.74 -6.03
C ASP A 147 1.81 -10.81 -5.46
N LYS A 148 2.97 -10.42 -4.92
CA LYS A 148 3.94 -11.34 -4.30
C LYS A 148 3.42 -12.05 -3.05
N PHE A 149 2.37 -11.52 -2.42
CA PHE A 149 1.77 -12.08 -1.22
C PHE A 149 0.61 -13.03 -1.52
N VAL A 150 0.28 -13.22 -2.80
CA VAL A 150 -0.76 -14.16 -3.23
C VAL A 150 -0.18 -15.16 -4.19
N ASP A 151 -0.32 -16.44 -3.87
CA ASP A 151 -0.06 -17.50 -4.83
C ASP A 151 -1.01 -17.33 -6.03
N LEU A 152 -0.45 -16.86 -7.15
CA LEU A 152 -1.14 -16.84 -8.43
C LEU A 152 -1.50 -18.28 -8.77
N ILE A 153 -2.75 -18.49 -9.19
CA ILE A 153 -3.23 -19.81 -9.62
C ILE A 153 -2.35 -20.22 -10.81
N LYS A 154 -1.50 -21.23 -10.61
CA LYS A 154 -0.71 -21.86 -11.68
C LYS A 154 -1.57 -22.73 -12.57
#